data_AF-A0A8I2YI79-F1
#
_entry.id   AF-A0A8I2YI79-F1
#
_cell.length_a   1.000
_cell.length_b   1.000
_cell.length_c   1.000
_cell.angle_alpha   90.00
_cell.angle_beta   90.00
_cell.angle_gamma   90.00
#
_symmetry.space_group_name_H-M   'P 1'
#
loop_
_entity.id
_entity.type
_entity.pdbx_description
1 polymer ?
#
loop_
_entity_poly.entity_id
_entity_poly.type
_entity_poly.pdbx_seq_one_letter_code
_entity_poly.pdbx_strand_id
1 'polypeptide(L)'
;MTENTQMIGATTENPSFKLTGALMSRCRVFTLERLTDEDMRSIISRAVKCLSCTTESIASSASQQPSSSQGSDQLSVIQGSAESSDIEGQHPFCPQLTPRVIASLISLSAGDARTALSLLDLVFASKNSIQEDELLASLRQSVSCSYDRTGESHYDMISALHKSVRGSQGNAAMYWLARMLTAGEDPLFVARRMVVCASEDIGLADNHALPLAIATFHACQQVGMPECRINLAHLVAYLAEAPKSTRAYEAYNSAEVAAKVDVNVPVPMAMRNAPTSLMKELGYSEGYRYNPRYAHPIHNDYLPPAFREETFLKEPGDMSNKIWDEDGLVKWEQVCNGGRPWPGRALRRRSQSVP
;
A
#
# COMPACT_ATOMS: atom_id res chain seq x y z
N MET A 1 2.58 -36.11 25.93
CA MET A 1 1.51 -35.10 26.00
C MET A 1 1.69 -34.16 24.82
N THR A 2 0.90 -34.33 23.76
CA THR A 2 0.83 -33.34 22.68
C THR A 2 -0.16 -32.26 23.13
N GLU A 3 0.34 -31.14 23.62
CA GLU A 3 -0.50 -29.98 23.92
C GLU A 3 -1.01 -29.39 22.61
N ASN A 4 -2.32 -29.55 22.35
CA ASN A 4 -3.01 -28.88 21.25
C ASN A 4 -3.08 -27.38 21.59
N THR A 5 -2.12 -26.61 21.08
CA THR A 5 -2.11 -25.15 21.23
C THR A 5 -2.92 -24.53 20.09
N GLN A 6 -3.97 -23.77 20.42
CA GLN A 6 -4.70 -22.97 19.46
C GLN A 6 -4.10 -21.57 19.39
N MET A 7 -3.55 -21.22 18.23
CA MET A 7 -2.94 -19.90 17.99
C MET A 7 -3.97 -18.94 17.39
N ILE A 8 -4.09 -17.75 17.98
CA ILE A 8 -4.87 -16.63 17.44
C ILE A 8 -3.88 -15.49 17.15
N GLY A 9 -3.79 -15.11 15.88
CA GLY A 9 -3.01 -13.95 15.45
C GLY A 9 -3.95 -12.85 14.95
N ALA A 10 -3.66 -11.60 15.31
CA ALA A 10 -4.35 -10.43 14.81
C ALA A 10 -3.36 -9.55 14.03
N THR A 11 -3.77 -9.04 12.89
CA THR A 11 -2.97 -8.18 12.01
C THR A 11 -3.86 -7.14 11.35
N THR A 12 -3.34 -5.93 11.17
CA THR A 12 -3.95 -4.87 10.35
C THR A 12 -3.48 -4.91 8.89
N GLU A 13 -2.49 -5.78 8.59
CA GLU A 13 -2.01 -6.05 7.24
C GLU A 13 -2.60 -7.34 6.67
N ASN A 14 -2.63 -7.45 5.35
CA ASN A 14 -2.98 -8.70 4.70
C ASN A 14 -1.98 -9.80 5.12
N PRO A 15 -2.45 -10.90 5.75
CA PRO A 15 -1.58 -11.94 6.30
C PRO A 15 -0.67 -12.59 5.26
N SER A 16 -1.06 -12.60 3.98
CA SER A 16 -0.24 -13.15 2.89
C SER A 16 1.05 -12.38 2.61
N PHE A 17 1.18 -11.12 3.07
CA PHE A 17 2.37 -10.31 2.83
C PHE A 17 3.54 -10.67 3.75
N LYS A 18 3.27 -11.18 4.95
CA LYS A 18 4.31 -11.44 5.98
C LYS A 18 4.32 -12.86 6.52
N LEU A 19 3.24 -13.63 6.38
CA LEU A 19 3.17 -14.99 6.90
C LEU A 19 3.62 -16.03 5.87
N THR A 20 4.32 -17.06 6.33
CA THR A 20 4.76 -18.17 5.49
C THR A 20 3.59 -19.07 5.11
N GLY A 21 3.65 -19.67 3.91
CA GLY A 21 2.56 -20.53 3.40
C GLY A 21 2.23 -21.72 4.31
N ALA A 22 3.22 -22.24 5.05
CA ALA A 22 3.03 -23.34 5.99
C ALA A 22 2.15 -22.99 7.21
N LEU A 23 2.14 -21.72 7.61
CA LEU A 23 1.28 -21.21 8.68
C LEU A 23 -0.14 -20.95 8.14
N MET A 24 -0.23 -20.32 6.97
CA MET A 24 -1.51 -20.03 6.31
C MET A 24 -2.31 -21.31 6.00
N SER A 25 -1.64 -22.43 5.70
CA SER A 25 -2.33 -23.70 5.45
C SER A 25 -2.99 -24.32 6.69
N ARG A 26 -2.66 -23.83 7.89
CA ARG A 26 -3.17 -24.34 9.19
C ARG A 26 -4.00 -23.32 9.97
N CYS A 27 -4.12 -22.09 9.46
CA CYS A 27 -4.88 -21.02 10.09
C CYS A 27 -6.17 -20.74 9.30
N ARG A 28 -7.25 -20.42 10.02
CA ARG A 28 -8.44 -19.81 9.42
C ARG A 28 -8.29 -18.29 9.49
N VAL A 29 -8.44 -17.64 8.35
CA VAL A 29 -8.39 -16.18 8.26
C VAL A 29 -9.81 -15.64 8.41
N PHE A 30 -10.00 -14.74 9.37
CA PHE A 30 -11.24 -13.98 9.55
C PHE A 30 -10.95 -12.52 9.25
N THR A 31 -11.73 -11.93 8.34
CA THR A 31 -11.66 -10.50 8.06
C THR A 31 -12.59 -9.78 9.03
N LEU A 32 -12.04 -8.84 9.79
CA LEU A 32 -12.82 -7.96 10.66
C LEU A 32 -12.97 -6.61 9.97
N GLU A 33 -14.19 -6.08 9.97
CA GLU A 33 -14.49 -4.77 9.41
C GLU A 33 -14.36 -3.69 10.48
N ARG A 34 -14.18 -2.45 10.04
CA ARG A 34 -14.23 -1.29 10.93
C ARG A 34 -15.64 -1.16 11.51
N LEU A 35 -15.71 -0.71 12.76
CA LEU A 35 -16.98 -0.51 13.44
C LEU A 35 -17.73 0.66 12.80
N THR A 36 -19.06 0.53 12.70
CA THR A 36 -19.91 1.60 12.20
C THR A 36 -20.05 2.72 13.24
N ASP A 37 -20.49 3.90 12.81
CA ASP A 37 -20.73 5.02 13.73
C ASP A 37 -21.74 4.66 14.84
N GLU A 38 -22.69 3.77 14.55
CA GLU A 38 -23.67 3.28 15.54
C GLU A 38 -23.04 2.29 16.53
N ASP A 39 -22.19 1.38 16.06
CA ASP A 39 -21.43 0.49 16.94
C ASP A 39 -20.51 1.28 17.87
N MET A 40 -19.86 2.32 17.32
CA MET A 40 -18.98 3.22 18.06
C MET A 40 -19.75 4.00 19.13
N ARG A 41 -20.95 4.50 18.78
CA ARG A 41 -21.86 5.14 19.74
C ARG A 41 -22.26 4.18 20.87
N SER A 42 -22.56 2.93 20.55
CA SER A 42 -22.86 1.89 21.55
C SER A 42 -21.67 1.59 22.46
N ILE A 43 -20.44 1.54 21.93
CA ILE A 43 -19.22 1.34 22.73
C ILE A 43 -18.98 2.49 23.68
N ILE A 44 -19.06 3.74 23.20
CA ILE A 44 -18.88 4.94 24.03
C ILE A 44 -19.94 4.99 25.13
N SER A 45 -21.21 4.73 24.80
CA SER A 45 -22.30 4.69 25.78
C SER A 45 -22.06 3.64 26.86
N ARG A 46 -21.64 2.42 26.48
CA ARG A 46 -21.29 1.37 27.44
C ARG A 46 -20.12 1.78 28.34
N ALA A 47 -19.08 2.40 27.78
CA ALA A 47 -17.93 2.87 28.56
C ALA A 47 -18.34 3.92 29.61
N VAL A 48 -19.15 4.91 29.21
CA VAL A 48 -19.68 5.94 30.11
C VAL A 48 -20.54 5.32 31.21
N LYS A 49 -21.44 4.38 30.86
CA LYS A 49 -22.28 3.67 31.84
C LYS A 49 -21.45 2.86 32.85
N CYS A 50 -20.42 2.15 32.39
CA CYS A 50 -19.52 1.41 33.27
C CYS A 50 -18.81 2.32 34.28
N LEU A 51 -18.33 3.49 33.84
CA LEU A 51 -17.64 4.46 34.71
C LEU A 51 -18.57 5.09 35.76
N SER A 52 -19.83 5.36 35.41
CA SER A 52 -20.83 5.81 36.40
C SER A 52 -21.09 4.76 37.49
N CYS A 53 -21.19 3.48 37.13
CA CYS A 53 -21.43 2.41 38.10
C CYS A 53 -20.22 2.13 39.02
N THR A 54 -18.98 2.29 38.53
CA THR A 54 -17.78 2.13 39.38
C THR A 54 -17.68 3.24 40.44
N THR A 55 -18.14 4.45 40.13
CA THR A 55 -18.08 5.59 41.07
C THR A 55 -19.12 5.45 42.19
N GLU A 56 -20.30 4.90 41.90
CA GLU A 56 -21.34 4.61 42.90
C GLU A 56 -20.97 3.46 43.85
N SER A 57 -20.19 2.47 43.39
CA SER A 57 -19.71 1.39 44.25
C SER A 57 -18.61 1.85 45.22
N ILE A 58 -17.77 2.81 44.82
CA ILE A 58 -16.75 3.42 45.69
C ILE A 58 -17.40 4.32 46.75
N ALA A 59 -18.46 5.05 46.40
CA ALA A 59 -19.19 5.88 47.35
C ALA A 59 -19.96 5.07 48.41
N SER A 60 -20.46 3.88 48.06
CA SER A 60 -21.20 2.99 48.97
C SER A 60 -20.30 2.11 49.85
N SER A 61 -19.11 1.74 49.37
CA SER A 61 -18.14 0.91 50.12
C SER A 61 -17.34 1.66 51.20
N ALA A 62 -17.38 2.99 51.24
CA ALA A 62 -16.78 3.78 52.32
C ALA A 62 -17.54 3.72 53.66
N SER A 63 -18.71 3.06 53.71
CA SER A 63 -19.65 3.13 54.84
C SER A 63 -19.92 1.80 55.58
N GLN A 64 -19.26 0.69 55.25
CA GLN A 64 -19.54 -0.58 55.93
C GLN A 64 -18.25 -1.30 56.38
N GLN A 65 -18.14 -1.47 57.70
CA GLN A 65 -17.16 -2.35 58.35
C GLN A 65 -17.37 -3.81 57.96
N PRO A 66 -16.32 -4.65 57.94
CA PRO A 66 -16.42 -5.99 57.40
C PRO A 66 -17.03 -6.96 58.41
N SER A 67 -18.04 -7.71 57.99
CA SER A 67 -18.43 -8.98 58.61
C SER A 67 -18.48 -10.06 57.55
N SER A 68 -17.84 -11.17 57.87
CA SER A 68 -17.61 -12.37 57.08
C SER A 68 -18.87 -13.08 56.58
N SER A 69 -18.88 -13.50 55.33
CA SER A 69 -19.36 -14.83 54.92
C SER A 69 -19.06 -15.12 53.44
N GLN A 70 -18.86 -16.41 53.17
CA GLN A 70 -18.42 -17.04 51.93
C GLN A 70 -19.45 -16.92 50.79
N GLY A 71 -18.99 -16.82 49.55
CA GLY A 71 -19.84 -16.82 48.36
C GLY A 71 -19.09 -17.25 47.10
N SER A 72 -19.60 -18.30 46.48
CA SER A 72 -19.16 -18.99 45.26
C SER A 72 -19.14 -18.13 44.00
N ASP A 73 -18.08 -18.30 43.19
CA ASP A 73 -17.94 -17.76 41.84
C ASP A 73 -18.97 -18.37 40.87
N GLN A 74 -19.87 -17.53 40.35
CA GLN A 74 -20.54 -17.76 39.07
C GLN A 74 -20.50 -16.46 38.26
N LEU A 75 -19.64 -16.43 37.22
CA LEU A 75 -19.69 -15.45 36.16
C LEU A 75 -20.98 -15.64 35.37
N SER A 76 -21.92 -14.71 35.50
CA SER A 76 -23.08 -14.63 34.62
C SER A 76 -22.71 -13.88 33.33
N VAL A 77 -22.93 -14.57 32.22
CA VAL A 77 -22.85 -14.07 30.85
C VAL A 77 -23.92 -12.98 30.66
N ILE A 78 -23.50 -11.75 30.38
CA ILE A 78 -24.41 -10.66 30.03
C ILE A 78 -24.79 -10.81 28.55
N GLN A 79 -25.99 -11.33 28.30
CA GLN A 79 -26.66 -11.24 27.01
C GLN A 79 -27.17 -9.80 26.81
N GLY A 80 -26.63 -9.12 25.81
CA GLY A 80 -27.06 -7.77 25.45
C GLY A 80 -28.32 -7.80 24.58
N SER A 81 -29.46 -7.47 25.19
CA SER A 81 -30.62 -6.95 24.48
C SER A 81 -30.39 -5.47 24.16
N ALA A 82 -30.62 -5.11 22.90
CA ALA A 82 -30.53 -3.76 22.38
C ALA A 82 -31.64 -2.88 22.96
N GLU A 83 -31.26 -1.92 23.80
CA GLU A 83 -32.07 -0.73 24.08
C GLU A 83 -31.28 0.50 23.64
N SER A 84 -31.67 0.97 22.45
CA SER A 84 -31.21 2.17 21.78
C SER A 84 -32.04 3.37 22.23
N SER A 85 -31.67 3.98 23.35
CA SER A 85 -32.07 5.34 23.72
C SER A 85 -31.41 5.66 25.05
N ASP A 86 -30.59 6.72 25.09
CA ASP A 86 -30.15 7.48 26.28
C ASP A 86 -28.70 7.98 26.10
N ILE A 87 -28.46 8.74 25.03
CA ILE A 87 -27.21 9.53 24.86
C ILE A 87 -27.51 11.03 24.73
N GLU A 88 -28.79 11.41 24.67
CA GLU A 88 -29.19 12.82 24.50
C GLU A 88 -29.34 13.58 25.83
N GLY A 89 -29.18 12.92 26.97
CA GLY A 89 -29.16 13.56 28.29
C GLY A 89 -27.78 14.07 28.67
N GLN A 90 -27.70 15.27 29.26
CA GLN A 90 -26.48 15.74 29.92
C GLN A 90 -26.02 14.69 30.94
N HIS A 91 -24.83 14.12 30.75
CA HIS A 91 -24.26 13.18 31.71
C HIS A 91 -23.88 13.95 32.98
N PRO A 92 -24.53 13.73 34.14
CA PRO A 92 -24.34 14.54 35.34
C PRO A 92 -22.91 14.48 35.90
N PHE A 93 -22.16 13.44 35.53
CA PHE A 93 -20.78 13.23 35.95
C PHE A 93 -19.73 13.85 35.00
N CYS A 94 -20.12 14.27 33.79
CA CYS A 94 -19.20 14.81 32.78
C CYS A 94 -19.86 15.86 31.88
N PRO A 95 -19.83 17.15 32.28
CA PRO A 95 -20.45 18.23 31.51
C PRO A 95 -19.73 18.50 30.17
N GLN A 96 -18.51 18.01 30.03
CA GLN A 96 -17.66 18.18 28.85
C GLN A 96 -18.04 17.24 27.70
N LEU A 97 -18.78 16.17 27.99
CA LEU A 97 -19.19 15.18 27.00
C LEU A 97 -20.47 15.65 26.29
N THR A 98 -20.34 16.67 25.46
CA THR A 98 -21.45 17.20 24.65
C THR A 98 -21.74 16.27 23.46
N PRO A 99 -22.95 16.33 22.86
CA PRO A 99 -23.25 15.59 21.63
C PRO A 99 -22.27 15.89 20.49
N ARG A 100 -21.76 17.12 20.42
CA ARG A 100 -20.75 17.54 19.44
C ARG A 100 -19.38 16.93 19.71
N VAL A 101 -18.98 16.81 20.98
CA VAL A 101 -17.75 16.07 21.36
C VAL A 101 -17.91 14.59 21.03
N ILE A 102 -19.04 13.95 21.36
CA ILE A 102 -19.31 12.54 21.01
C ILE A 102 -19.23 12.31 19.50
N ALA A 103 -19.88 13.17 18.70
CA ALA A 103 -19.80 13.11 17.24
C ALA A 103 -18.35 13.26 16.74
N SER A 104 -17.56 14.13 17.37
CA SER A 104 -16.15 14.28 17.06
C SER A 104 -15.32 13.06 17.47
N LEU A 105 -15.60 12.41 18.61
CA LEU A 105 -14.93 11.19 19.02
C LEU A 105 -15.17 10.07 18.01
N ILE A 106 -16.42 9.86 17.59
CA ILE A 106 -16.78 8.86 16.58
C ILE A 106 -16.07 9.16 15.26
N SER A 107 -16.17 10.40 14.78
CA SER A 107 -15.55 10.83 13.53
C SER A 107 -14.03 10.68 13.54
N LEU A 108 -13.36 11.06 14.63
CA LEU A 108 -11.91 10.96 14.77
C LEU A 108 -11.41 9.52 14.93
N SER A 109 -12.23 8.64 15.48
CA SER A 109 -11.85 7.24 15.72
C SER A 109 -11.92 6.39 14.46
N ALA A 110 -12.63 6.84 13.41
CA ALA A 110 -12.72 6.19 12.12
C ALA A 110 -12.96 4.66 12.17
N GLY A 111 -13.80 4.23 13.13
CA GLY A 111 -14.16 2.83 13.38
C GLY A 111 -13.19 2.01 14.27
N ASP A 112 -12.16 2.63 14.88
CA ASP A 112 -11.28 2.01 15.89
C ASP A 112 -11.77 2.30 17.31
N ALA A 113 -12.32 1.27 17.97
CA ALA A 113 -12.80 1.35 19.36
C ALA A 113 -11.71 1.74 20.36
N ARG A 114 -10.47 1.29 20.17
CA ARG A 114 -9.36 1.62 21.08
C ARG A 114 -9.04 3.10 21.01
N THR A 115 -9.03 3.67 19.80
CA THR A 115 -8.84 5.10 19.59
C THR A 115 -9.99 5.89 20.21
N ALA A 116 -11.24 5.48 20.04
CA ALA A 116 -12.39 6.14 20.69
C ALA A 116 -12.29 6.15 22.21
N LEU A 117 -11.94 5.01 22.82
CA LEU A 117 -11.79 4.92 24.26
C LEU A 117 -10.60 5.75 24.75
N SER A 118 -9.49 5.78 24.02
CA SER A 118 -8.32 6.62 24.35
C SER A 118 -8.65 8.12 24.29
N LEU A 119 -9.45 8.53 23.30
CA LEU A 119 -9.92 9.91 23.19
C LEU A 119 -10.94 10.25 24.27
N LEU A 120 -11.82 9.31 24.60
CA LEU A 120 -12.78 9.44 25.70
C LEU A 120 -12.05 9.59 27.05
N ASP A 121 -10.99 8.82 27.28
CA ASP A 121 -10.10 8.98 28.44
C ASP A 121 -9.45 10.37 28.47
N LEU A 122 -9.05 10.90 27.32
CA LEU A 122 -8.50 12.26 27.22
C LEU A 122 -9.55 13.32 27.58
N VAL A 123 -10.80 13.13 27.16
CA VAL A 123 -11.93 13.98 27.58
C VAL A 123 -12.13 13.89 29.09
N PHE A 124 -12.11 12.69 29.68
CA PHE A 124 -12.24 12.51 31.13
C PHE A 124 -11.07 13.13 31.92
N ALA A 125 -9.85 13.09 31.38
CA ALA A 125 -8.67 13.70 31.99
C ALA A 125 -8.65 15.24 31.88
N SER A 126 -9.48 15.82 31.02
CA SER A 126 -9.52 17.27 30.79
C SER A 126 -10.37 18.01 31.84
N LYS A 127 -10.08 19.30 32.06
CA LYS A 127 -10.70 20.09 33.12
C LYS A 127 -12.16 20.41 32.78
N ASN A 128 -13.06 20.30 33.77
CA ASN A 128 -14.49 20.60 33.65
C ASN A 128 -14.83 22.02 33.12
N SER A 129 -13.87 22.94 33.10
CA SER A 129 -14.03 24.33 32.64
C SER A 129 -13.39 24.62 31.27
N ILE A 130 -12.91 23.61 30.54
CA ILE A 130 -12.30 23.83 29.22
C ILE A 130 -13.35 24.31 28.20
N GLN A 131 -12.98 25.22 27.30
CA GLN A 131 -13.86 25.58 26.20
C GLN A 131 -13.95 24.41 25.21
N GLU A 132 -15.15 24.14 24.71
CA GLU A 132 -15.41 23.01 23.82
C GLU A 132 -14.54 23.02 22.56
N ASP A 133 -14.30 24.20 21.95
CA ASP A 133 -13.47 24.30 20.75
C ASP A 133 -11.99 24.01 21.02
N GLU A 134 -11.49 24.34 22.22
CA GLU A 134 -10.12 24.04 22.66
C GLU A 134 -9.95 22.52 22.90
N LEU A 135 -10.95 21.89 23.51
CA LEU A 135 -11.00 20.43 23.70
C LEU A 135 -11.01 19.70 22.33
N LEU A 136 -11.85 20.15 21.40
CA LEU A 136 -11.92 19.57 20.05
C LEU A 136 -10.61 19.74 19.27
N ALA A 137 -9.90 20.88 19.43
CA ALA A 137 -8.59 21.08 18.83
C ALA A 137 -7.54 20.10 19.40
N SER A 138 -7.54 19.90 20.72
CA SER A 138 -6.65 18.95 21.40
C SER A 138 -6.90 17.50 20.94
N LEU A 139 -8.18 17.09 20.84
CA LEU A 139 -8.56 15.78 20.33
C LEU A 139 -8.07 15.55 18.89
N ARG A 140 -8.25 16.52 18.00
CA ARG A 140 -7.76 16.44 16.61
C ARG A 140 -6.25 16.33 16.52
N GLN A 141 -5.54 17.06 17.38
CA GLN A 141 -4.08 17.03 17.43
C GLN A 141 -3.58 15.64 17.88
N SER A 142 -4.26 15.01 18.83
CA SER A 142 -3.86 13.69 19.34
C SER A 142 -3.96 12.56 18.30
N VAL A 143 -4.99 12.60 17.44
CA VAL A 143 -5.21 11.57 16.38
C VAL A 143 -4.36 11.83 15.14
N SER A 144 -4.00 13.08 14.86
CA SER A 144 -3.15 13.41 13.70
C SER A 144 -1.75 12.77 13.80
N CYS A 145 -1.32 12.35 15.00
CA CYS A 145 -0.08 11.60 15.21
C CYS A 145 -0.24 10.08 15.10
N SER A 146 -1.47 9.55 15.07
CA SER A 146 -1.75 8.10 15.04
C SER A 146 -2.03 7.59 13.63
N TYR A 147 -1.17 7.92 12.68
CA TYR A 147 -1.15 7.24 11.39
C TYR A 147 -0.68 5.79 11.59
N ASP A 148 -1.46 4.83 11.08
CA ASP A 148 -1.06 3.42 11.06
C ASP A 148 0.03 3.21 10.00
N ARG A 149 1.29 3.39 10.44
CA ARG A 149 2.51 3.14 9.65
C ARG A 149 2.69 1.67 9.25
N THR A 150 1.82 0.79 9.74
CA THR A 150 1.96 -0.66 9.69
C THR A 150 0.70 -1.37 9.18
N GLY A 151 -0.24 -0.63 8.58
CA GLY A 151 -1.51 -1.20 8.12
C GLY A 151 -1.71 -1.14 6.60
N GLU A 152 -2.89 -1.58 6.17
CA GLU A 152 -3.36 -1.51 4.78
C GLU A 152 -3.25 -0.10 4.17
N SER A 153 -3.50 0.93 4.97
CA SER A 153 -3.46 2.33 4.54
C SER A 153 -2.10 2.73 3.95
N HIS A 154 -0.99 2.26 4.52
CA HIS A 154 0.36 2.49 4.00
C HIS A 154 0.50 1.96 2.56
N TYR A 155 0.06 0.72 2.32
CA TYR A 155 0.10 0.09 1.00
C TYR A 155 -0.84 0.76 0.00
N ASP A 156 -2.02 1.20 0.44
CA ASP A 156 -2.96 1.92 -0.40
C ASP A 156 -2.42 3.26 -0.85
N MET A 157 -1.81 4.03 0.06
CA MET A 157 -1.25 5.34 -0.28
C MET A 157 -0.08 5.25 -1.24
N ILE A 158 0.84 4.30 -1.04
CA ILE A 158 1.95 4.12 -1.99
C ILE A 158 1.46 3.59 -3.34
N SER A 159 0.45 2.73 -3.32
CA SER A 159 -0.22 2.22 -4.53
C SER A 159 -0.88 3.35 -5.32
N ALA A 160 -1.57 4.26 -4.62
CA ALA A 160 -2.20 5.44 -5.21
C ALA A 160 -1.16 6.42 -5.79
N LEU A 161 -0.06 6.69 -5.07
CA LEU A 161 1.07 7.47 -5.57
C LEU A 161 1.64 6.85 -6.86
N HIS A 162 1.97 5.57 -6.82
CA HIS A 162 2.57 4.85 -7.95
C HIS A 162 1.64 4.86 -9.18
N LYS A 163 0.35 4.57 -9.00
CA LYS A 163 -0.65 4.62 -10.09
C LYS A 163 -0.81 6.05 -10.65
N SER A 164 -0.72 7.06 -9.79
CA SER A 164 -0.79 8.47 -10.23
C SER A 164 0.39 8.84 -11.10
N VAL A 165 1.61 8.42 -10.73
CA VAL A 165 2.82 8.63 -11.54
C VAL A 165 2.71 7.88 -12.88
N ARG A 166 2.33 6.60 -12.85
CA ARG A 166 2.12 5.76 -14.05
C ARG A 166 1.09 6.36 -15.01
N GLY A 167 0.01 6.92 -14.47
CA GLY A 167 -1.05 7.59 -15.22
C GLY A 167 -0.72 9.04 -15.63
N SER A 168 0.51 9.49 -15.41
CA SER A 168 0.96 10.87 -15.67
C SER A 168 0.08 11.95 -15.02
N GLN A 169 -0.47 11.64 -13.83
CA GLN A 169 -1.30 12.55 -13.04
C GLN A 169 -0.45 13.23 -11.95
N GLY A 170 0.32 14.25 -12.35
CA GLY A 170 1.23 14.97 -11.44
C GLY A 170 0.55 15.55 -10.20
N ASN A 171 -0.63 16.16 -10.36
CA ASN A 171 -1.39 16.72 -9.24
C ASN A 171 -1.78 15.67 -8.19
N ALA A 172 -2.29 14.52 -8.65
CA ALA A 172 -2.67 13.41 -7.76
C ALA A 172 -1.42 12.80 -7.10
N ALA A 173 -0.33 12.65 -7.84
CA ALA A 173 0.93 12.14 -7.31
C ALA A 173 1.47 13.05 -6.18
N MET A 174 1.46 14.37 -6.38
CA MET A 174 1.86 15.32 -5.33
C MET A 174 0.98 15.24 -4.09
N TYR A 175 -0.34 15.10 -4.27
CA TYR A 175 -1.27 14.96 -3.16
C TYR A 175 -0.97 13.71 -2.33
N TRP A 176 -0.80 12.56 -2.97
CA TRP A 176 -0.51 11.31 -2.27
C TRP A 176 0.86 11.35 -1.58
N LEU A 177 1.89 11.91 -2.24
CA LEU A 177 3.19 12.14 -1.61
C LEU A 177 3.07 13.00 -0.35
N ALA A 178 2.37 14.14 -0.44
CA ALA A 178 2.19 15.04 0.68
C ALA A 178 1.45 14.35 1.84
N ARG A 179 0.36 13.63 1.54
CA ARG A 179 -0.40 12.84 2.52
C ARG A 179 0.50 11.85 3.26
N MET A 180 1.29 11.07 2.53
CA MET A 180 2.23 10.10 3.12
C MET A 180 3.24 10.78 4.04
N LEU A 181 3.90 11.85 3.57
CA LEU A 181 4.93 12.53 4.35
C LEU A 181 4.36 13.25 5.58
N THR A 182 3.18 13.87 5.48
CA THR A 182 2.50 14.49 6.64
C THR A 182 2.05 13.45 7.65
N ALA A 183 1.74 12.25 7.19
CA ALA A 183 1.41 11.14 8.06
C ALA A 183 2.65 10.44 8.66
N GLY A 184 3.84 10.97 8.37
CA GLY A 184 5.10 10.51 8.93
C GLY A 184 5.76 9.35 8.19
N GLU A 185 5.29 8.98 7.01
CA GLU A 185 5.85 7.88 6.21
C GLU A 185 7.39 7.94 6.10
N ASP A 186 8.06 6.79 6.07
CA ASP A 186 9.51 6.75 5.81
C ASP A 186 9.80 7.32 4.40
N PRO A 187 10.50 8.46 4.26
CA PRO A 187 10.82 9.01 2.95
C PRO A 187 11.69 8.06 2.11
N LEU A 188 12.51 7.21 2.76
CA LEU A 188 13.31 6.22 2.05
C LEU A 188 12.45 5.10 1.47
N PHE A 189 11.33 4.77 2.11
CA PHE A 189 10.34 3.85 1.55
C PHE A 189 9.74 4.40 0.27
N VAL A 190 9.30 5.66 0.28
CA VAL A 190 8.78 6.32 -0.92
C VAL A 190 9.84 6.38 -2.01
N ALA A 191 11.07 6.78 -1.68
CA ALA A 191 12.18 6.83 -2.64
C ALA A 191 12.47 5.47 -3.28
N ARG A 192 12.53 4.37 -2.50
CA ARG A 192 12.71 3.01 -3.04
C ARG A 192 11.62 2.65 -4.06
N ARG A 193 10.38 3.02 -3.78
CA ARG A 193 9.25 2.76 -4.68
C ARG A 193 9.29 3.61 -5.94
N MET A 194 9.81 4.83 -5.86
CA MET A 194 10.04 5.68 -7.04
C MET A 194 11.22 5.18 -7.89
N VAL A 195 12.27 4.60 -7.29
CA VAL A 195 13.33 3.89 -8.03
C VAL A 195 12.77 2.73 -8.84
N VAL A 196 11.88 1.93 -8.26
CA VAL A 196 11.17 0.86 -9.00
C VAL A 196 10.34 1.45 -10.14
N CYS A 197 9.53 2.48 -9.86
CA CYS A 197 8.70 3.14 -10.88
C CYS A 197 9.55 3.68 -12.06
N ALA A 198 10.73 4.24 -11.78
CA ALA A 198 11.64 4.73 -12.82
C ALA A 198 12.07 3.63 -13.81
N SER A 199 12.25 2.38 -13.36
CA SER A 199 12.59 1.25 -14.24
C SER A 199 11.36 0.53 -14.82
N GLU A 200 10.27 0.43 -14.05
CA GLU A 200 9.06 -0.29 -14.42
C GLU A 200 8.19 0.48 -15.40
N ASP A 201 7.91 1.76 -15.11
CA ASP A 201 6.90 2.55 -15.80
C ASP A 201 7.48 3.61 -16.75
N ILE A 202 8.70 4.09 -16.50
CA ILE A 202 9.43 5.01 -17.40
C ILE A 202 10.37 4.19 -18.29
N GLY A 203 11.22 3.36 -17.68
CA GLY A 203 12.01 2.35 -18.36
C GLY A 203 12.89 2.93 -19.48
N LEU A 204 12.87 2.28 -20.65
CA LEU A 204 13.69 2.67 -21.80
C LEU A 204 13.19 3.92 -22.53
N ALA A 205 12.04 4.49 -22.14
CA ALA A 205 11.57 5.74 -22.74
C ALA A 205 12.41 6.94 -22.29
N ASP A 206 12.97 6.90 -21.08
CA ASP A 206 13.88 7.91 -20.59
C ASP A 206 14.89 7.33 -19.58
N ASN A 207 16.13 7.14 -20.06
CA ASN A 207 17.21 6.55 -19.28
C ASN A 207 17.74 7.48 -18.17
N HIS A 208 17.32 8.74 -18.10
CA HIS A 208 17.73 9.65 -17.01
C HIS A 208 16.91 9.44 -15.73
N ALA A 209 15.73 8.81 -15.83
CA ALA A 209 14.81 8.63 -14.70
C ALA A 209 15.41 7.79 -13.56
N LEU A 210 16.04 6.65 -13.88
CA LEU A 210 16.65 5.79 -12.87
C LEU A 210 17.84 6.48 -12.15
N PRO A 211 18.82 7.08 -12.85
CA PRO A 211 19.87 7.88 -12.22
C PRO A 211 19.32 8.98 -11.31
N LEU A 212 18.30 9.73 -11.74
CA LEU A 212 17.67 10.77 -10.93
C LEU A 212 16.99 10.19 -9.68
N ALA A 213 16.31 9.04 -9.81
CA ALA A 213 15.68 8.37 -8.69
C ALA A 213 16.71 7.88 -7.65
N ILE A 214 17.84 7.33 -8.09
CA ILE A 214 18.94 6.91 -7.21
C ILE A 214 19.59 8.12 -6.53
N ALA A 215 19.84 9.21 -7.26
CA ALA A 215 20.35 10.44 -6.68
C ALA A 215 19.39 11.02 -5.62
N THR A 216 18.09 10.97 -5.88
CA THR A 216 17.04 11.39 -4.94
C THR A 216 17.00 10.50 -3.70
N PHE A 217 17.12 9.18 -3.87
CA PHE A 217 17.21 8.24 -2.76
C PHE A 217 18.39 8.57 -1.84
N HIS A 218 19.58 8.78 -2.42
CA HIS A 218 20.75 9.19 -1.65
C HIS A 218 20.59 10.56 -0.99
N ALA A 219 20.02 11.54 -1.69
CA ALA A 219 19.72 12.85 -1.12
C ALA A 219 18.78 12.72 0.10
N CYS A 220 17.78 11.85 0.04
CA CYS A 220 16.90 11.61 1.18
C CYS A 220 17.57 10.90 2.36
N GLN A 221 18.54 10.03 2.11
CA GLN A 221 19.35 9.44 3.18
C GLN A 221 20.24 10.49 3.88
N GLN A 222 20.81 11.41 3.12
CA GLN A 222 21.75 12.40 3.64
C GLN A 222 21.08 13.62 4.27
N VAL A 223 19.99 14.12 3.66
CA VAL A 223 19.31 15.35 4.09
C VAL A 223 18.31 15.07 5.22
N GLY A 224 17.56 13.97 5.15
CA GLY A 224 16.50 13.68 6.11
C GLY A 224 15.29 14.60 6.01
N MET A 225 14.28 14.36 6.85
CA MET A 225 13.09 15.22 6.95
C MET A 225 13.35 16.39 7.89
N PRO A 226 12.74 17.57 7.65
CA PRO A 226 11.70 17.85 6.64
C PRO A 226 12.18 18.15 5.21
N GLU A 227 13.45 18.46 4.97
CA GLU A 227 13.95 19.00 3.70
C GLU A 227 13.95 17.97 2.55
N CYS A 228 14.11 16.67 2.84
CA CYS A 228 14.03 15.59 1.84
C CYS A 228 12.70 15.58 1.07
N ARG A 229 11.61 16.13 1.62
CA ARG A 229 10.33 16.26 0.90
C ARG A 229 10.47 17.00 -0.43
N ILE A 230 11.42 17.94 -0.52
CA ILE A 230 11.68 18.74 -1.73
C ILE A 230 12.32 17.85 -2.81
N ASN A 231 13.29 17.01 -2.42
CA ASN A 231 13.94 16.05 -3.32
C ASN A 231 12.92 15.03 -3.85
N LEU A 232 12.07 14.49 -2.97
CA LEU A 232 11.00 13.57 -3.38
C LEU A 232 9.99 14.23 -4.31
N ALA A 233 9.55 15.46 -4.01
CA ALA A 233 8.63 16.19 -4.85
C ALA A 233 9.22 16.43 -6.24
N HIS A 234 10.50 16.80 -6.34
CA HIS A 234 11.18 16.94 -7.63
C HIS A 234 11.16 15.62 -8.43
N LEU A 235 11.54 14.50 -7.82
CA LEU A 235 11.52 13.19 -8.49
C LEU A 235 10.11 12.81 -8.94
N VAL A 236 9.10 12.96 -8.08
CA VAL A 236 7.72 12.58 -8.39
C VAL A 236 7.17 13.42 -9.55
N ALA A 237 7.49 14.72 -9.61
CA ALA A 237 7.10 15.59 -10.72
C ALA A 237 7.72 15.08 -12.02
N TYR A 238 9.03 14.84 -12.00
CA TYR A 238 9.78 14.35 -13.14
C TYR A 238 9.20 13.03 -13.68
N LEU A 239 9.00 12.04 -12.81
CA LEU A 239 8.48 10.73 -13.21
C LEU A 239 7.04 10.82 -13.74
N ALA A 240 6.21 11.71 -13.19
CA ALA A 240 4.84 11.90 -13.65
C ALA A 240 4.82 12.49 -15.09
N GLU A 241 5.73 13.41 -15.40
CA GLU A 241 5.81 14.07 -16.71
C GLU A 241 6.62 13.26 -17.75
N ALA A 242 7.49 12.36 -17.30
CA ALA A 242 8.34 11.55 -18.18
C ALA A 242 7.53 10.65 -19.14
N PRO A 243 8.05 10.35 -20.35
CA PRO A 243 7.43 9.38 -21.25
C PRO A 243 7.44 7.99 -20.60
N LYS A 244 6.36 7.22 -20.81
CA LYS A 244 6.15 5.93 -20.15
C LYS A 244 6.55 4.77 -21.05
N SER A 245 7.22 3.76 -20.50
CA SER A 245 7.51 2.50 -21.18
C SER A 245 7.71 1.36 -20.19
N THR A 246 6.89 0.32 -20.34
CA THR A 246 7.02 -0.95 -19.63
C THR A 246 7.82 -1.99 -20.41
N ARG A 247 8.52 -1.59 -21.49
CA ARG A 247 9.15 -2.49 -22.46
C ARG A 247 10.15 -3.46 -21.84
N ALA A 248 11.08 -2.97 -21.02
CA ALA A 248 12.07 -3.81 -20.36
C ALA A 248 11.45 -4.70 -19.28
N TYR A 249 10.48 -4.15 -18.54
CA TYR A 249 9.76 -4.87 -17.49
C TYR A 249 8.93 -6.05 -18.05
N GLU A 250 8.13 -5.80 -19.09
CA GLU A 250 7.34 -6.83 -19.76
C GLU A 250 8.24 -7.88 -20.42
N ALA A 251 9.34 -7.46 -21.06
CA ALA A 251 10.29 -8.38 -21.68
C ALA A 251 10.90 -9.36 -20.67
N TYR A 252 11.31 -8.87 -19.48
CA TYR A 252 11.83 -9.72 -18.43
C TYR A 252 10.76 -10.68 -17.91
N ASN A 253 9.54 -10.20 -17.64
CA ASN A 253 8.46 -11.04 -17.13
C ASN A 253 8.11 -12.17 -18.12
N SER A 254 8.03 -11.87 -19.42
CA SER A 254 7.79 -12.90 -20.44
C SER A 254 8.94 -13.91 -20.52
N ALA A 255 10.19 -13.46 -20.46
CA ALA A 255 11.35 -14.33 -20.45
C ALA A 255 11.40 -15.21 -19.18
N GLU A 256 11.03 -14.66 -18.02
CA GLU A 256 10.98 -15.39 -16.76
C GLU A 256 9.92 -16.49 -16.79
N VAL A 257 8.75 -16.21 -17.36
CA VAL A 257 7.71 -17.23 -17.59
C VAL A 257 8.23 -18.35 -18.47
N ALA A 258 8.88 -18.03 -19.60
CA ALA A 258 9.46 -19.02 -20.49
C ALA A 258 10.54 -19.88 -19.81
N ALA A 259 11.41 -19.26 -19.01
CA ALA A 259 12.44 -19.96 -18.25
C ALA A 259 11.89 -20.93 -17.18
N LYS A 260 10.68 -20.66 -16.67
CA LYS A 260 9.99 -21.53 -15.71
C LYS A 260 9.28 -22.72 -16.36
N VAL A 261 9.00 -22.68 -17.67
CA VAL A 261 8.33 -23.78 -18.40
C VAL A 261 9.23 -25.01 -18.50
N ASP A 262 10.49 -24.83 -18.87
CA ASP A 262 11.47 -25.92 -18.94
C ASP A 262 12.82 -25.48 -18.39
N VAL A 263 13.09 -25.88 -17.15
CA VAL A 263 14.31 -25.57 -16.39
C VAL A 263 15.53 -26.31 -16.95
N ASN A 264 15.33 -27.36 -17.75
CA ASN A 264 16.41 -28.22 -18.25
C ASN A 264 16.92 -27.82 -19.62
N VAL A 265 16.36 -26.77 -20.25
CA VAL A 265 16.82 -26.30 -21.56
C VAL A 265 18.28 -25.86 -21.45
N PRO A 266 19.22 -26.52 -22.15
CA PRO A 266 20.64 -26.21 -22.01
C PRO A 266 21.00 -24.97 -22.83
N VAL A 267 22.07 -24.28 -22.41
CA VAL A 267 22.69 -23.22 -23.20
C VAL A 267 23.20 -23.82 -24.53
N PRO A 268 22.90 -23.20 -25.70
CA PRO A 268 23.41 -23.63 -27.00
C PRO A 268 24.94 -23.80 -26.99
N MET A 269 25.48 -24.84 -27.62
CA MET A 269 26.93 -25.15 -27.59
C MET A 269 27.80 -23.97 -28.02
N ALA A 270 27.38 -23.23 -29.05
CA ALA A 270 28.07 -22.03 -29.52
C ALA A 270 28.10 -20.89 -28.48
N MET A 271 27.12 -20.81 -27.58
CA MET A 271 27.04 -19.78 -26.54
C MET A 271 27.74 -20.18 -25.24
N ARG A 272 28.24 -21.42 -25.13
CA ARG A 272 28.93 -21.88 -23.92
C ARG A 272 30.33 -21.28 -23.83
N ASN A 273 30.78 -21.07 -22.59
CA ASN A 273 32.16 -20.69 -22.32
C ASN A 273 33.11 -21.89 -22.55
N ALA A 274 34.29 -21.65 -23.13
CA ALA A 274 35.29 -22.68 -23.42
C ALA A 274 36.72 -22.27 -22.98
N PRO A 275 36.97 -22.09 -21.67
CA PRO A 275 38.27 -21.64 -21.17
C PRO A 275 39.37 -22.70 -21.22
N THR A 276 39.03 -23.99 -21.12
CA THR A 276 40.00 -25.10 -21.10
C THR A 276 40.17 -25.75 -22.48
N SER A 277 41.31 -26.41 -22.71
CA SER A 277 41.56 -27.16 -23.95
C SER A 277 40.55 -28.28 -24.15
N LEU A 278 40.26 -29.05 -23.09
CA LEU A 278 39.26 -30.13 -23.12
C LEU A 278 37.88 -29.61 -23.53
N MET A 279 37.45 -28.45 -23.03
CA MET A 279 36.15 -27.88 -23.42
C MET A 279 36.08 -27.53 -24.91
N LYS A 280 37.18 -27.01 -25.48
CA LYS A 280 37.26 -26.73 -26.91
C LYS A 280 37.24 -28.01 -27.75
N GLU A 281 37.95 -29.05 -27.29
CA GLU A 281 37.91 -30.39 -27.93
C GLU A 281 36.50 -30.99 -27.90
N LEU A 282 35.72 -30.72 -26.85
CA LEU A 282 34.32 -31.13 -26.71
C LEU A 282 33.32 -30.23 -27.49
N GLY A 283 33.81 -29.30 -28.31
CA GLY A 283 32.97 -28.44 -29.16
C GLY A 283 32.31 -27.26 -28.45
N TYR A 284 32.74 -26.90 -27.24
CA TYR A 284 32.21 -25.72 -26.54
C TYR A 284 32.65 -24.46 -27.29
N SER A 285 31.74 -23.49 -27.44
CA SER A 285 31.92 -22.26 -28.23
C SER A 285 32.15 -22.48 -29.73
N GLU A 286 32.07 -23.72 -30.21
CA GLU A 286 32.28 -24.04 -31.62
C GLU A 286 31.18 -23.38 -32.47
N GLY A 287 31.58 -22.75 -33.56
CA GLY A 287 30.69 -22.01 -34.45
C GLY A 287 30.29 -20.60 -33.98
N TYR A 288 30.71 -20.16 -32.79
CA TYR A 288 30.45 -18.79 -32.34
C TYR A 288 31.18 -17.75 -33.18
N ARG A 289 30.44 -16.79 -33.72
CA ARG A 289 30.99 -15.68 -34.50
C ARG A 289 31.00 -14.41 -33.66
N TYR A 290 32.19 -13.96 -33.28
CA TYR A 290 32.37 -12.77 -32.45
C TYR A 290 32.15 -11.47 -33.24
N ASN A 291 30.99 -10.82 -33.07
CA ASN A 291 30.54 -9.68 -33.88
C ASN A 291 31.60 -8.59 -34.14
N PRO A 292 32.38 -8.11 -33.15
CA PRO A 292 33.35 -7.03 -33.38
C PRO A 292 34.50 -7.38 -34.35
N ARG A 293 34.72 -8.66 -34.69
CA ARG A 293 35.73 -9.06 -35.67
C ARG A 293 35.29 -8.91 -37.12
N TYR A 294 34.01 -8.67 -37.37
CA TYR A 294 33.45 -8.64 -38.71
C TYR A 294 33.05 -7.22 -39.08
N ALA A 295 33.34 -6.81 -40.32
CA ALA A 295 32.97 -5.51 -40.84
C ALA A 295 31.47 -5.40 -41.21
N HIS A 296 30.73 -6.49 -41.09
CA HIS A 296 29.31 -6.57 -41.40
C HIS A 296 28.55 -7.34 -40.30
N PRO A 297 27.22 -7.15 -40.19
CA PRO A 297 26.39 -7.91 -39.25
C PRO A 297 26.48 -9.41 -39.52
N ILE A 298 26.39 -10.20 -38.45
CA ILE A 298 26.43 -11.66 -38.49
C ILE A 298 25.38 -12.23 -37.56
N HIS A 299 24.80 -13.34 -38.02
CA HIS A 299 23.85 -14.13 -37.25
C HIS A 299 24.55 -15.18 -36.39
N ASN A 300 24.14 -15.29 -35.13
CA ASN A 300 24.35 -16.44 -34.26
C ASN A 300 23.00 -16.83 -33.66
N ASP A 301 22.83 -18.11 -33.32
CA ASP A 301 21.69 -18.56 -32.54
C ASP A 301 21.96 -18.34 -31.04
N TYR A 302 21.43 -17.23 -30.50
CA TYR A 302 21.62 -16.86 -29.10
C TYR A 302 20.63 -17.55 -28.15
N LEU A 303 19.41 -17.81 -28.63
CA LEU A 303 18.37 -18.49 -27.86
C LEU A 303 18.44 -20.00 -28.06
N PRO A 304 17.99 -20.80 -27.06
CA PRO A 304 17.77 -22.22 -27.26
C PRO A 304 16.81 -22.51 -28.43
N PRO A 305 16.94 -23.66 -29.11
CA PRO A 305 16.08 -23.99 -30.25
C PRO A 305 14.58 -23.91 -29.95
N ALA A 306 14.16 -24.22 -28.73
CA ALA A 306 12.77 -24.16 -28.29
C ALA A 306 12.17 -22.74 -28.30
N PHE A 307 13.01 -21.70 -28.22
CA PHE A 307 12.58 -20.30 -28.13
C PHE A 307 13.10 -19.45 -29.29
N ARG A 308 13.56 -20.06 -30.39
CA ARG A 308 14.22 -19.33 -31.49
C ARG A 308 13.30 -18.29 -32.15
N GLU A 309 12.00 -18.54 -32.20
CA GLU A 309 11.01 -17.64 -32.81
C GLU A 309 10.37 -16.66 -31.79
N GLU A 310 10.70 -16.79 -30.51
CA GLU A 310 10.12 -15.96 -29.47
C GLU A 310 10.79 -14.58 -29.43
N THR A 311 9.96 -13.54 -29.31
CA THR A 311 10.43 -12.15 -29.17
C THR A 311 10.06 -11.62 -27.79
N PHE A 312 10.99 -11.75 -26.84
CA PHE A 312 10.80 -11.23 -25.48
C PHE A 312 10.92 -9.71 -25.42
N LEU A 313 12.00 -9.17 -25.99
CA LEU A 313 12.22 -7.72 -26.05
C LEU A 313 11.69 -7.16 -27.37
N LYS A 314 10.47 -6.60 -27.30
CA LYS A 314 9.80 -5.98 -28.45
C LYS A 314 10.54 -4.76 -28.97
N GLU A 315 10.24 -4.32 -30.19
CA GLU A 315 10.78 -3.08 -30.75
C GLU A 315 10.20 -1.82 -30.09
N PRO A 316 10.90 -0.67 -30.11
CA PRO A 316 10.35 0.59 -29.63
C PRO A 316 9.03 0.94 -30.32
N GLY A 317 7.99 1.21 -29.53
CA GLY A 317 6.67 1.59 -30.05
C GLY A 317 5.78 0.42 -30.51
N ASP A 318 6.19 -0.84 -30.29
CA ASP A 318 5.32 -2.00 -30.55
C ASP A 318 4.10 -2.02 -29.59
N MET A 319 2.91 -2.03 -30.18
CA MET A 319 1.62 -2.03 -29.48
C MET A 319 0.84 -3.34 -29.63
N SER A 320 1.44 -4.39 -30.21
CA SER A 320 0.76 -5.66 -30.55
C SER A 320 0.09 -6.37 -29.37
N ASN A 321 0.61 -6.24 -28.15
CA ASN A 321 0.03 -6.84 -26.94
C ASN A 321 -0.84 -5.88 -26.13
N LYS A 322 -1.02 -4.64 -26.61
CA LYS A 322 -1.80 -3.63 -25.89
C LYS A 322 -3.26 -3.73 -26.31
N ILE A 323 -4.15 -3.73 -25.31
CA ILE A 323 -5.59 -3.76 -25.52
C ILE A 323 -6.02 -2.41 -26.09
N TRP A 324 -6.82 -2.43 -27.15
CA TRP A 324 -7.52 -1.25 -27.63
C TRP A 324 -8.89 -1.15 -26.95
N ASP A 325 -9.07 -0.11 -26.14
CA ASP A 325 -10.35 0.22 -25.50
C ASP A 325 -10.90 1.51 -26.12
N GLU A 326 -11.94 1.38 -26.95
CA GLU A 326 -12.56 2.50 -27.64
C GLU A 326 -13.36 3.39 -26.68
N ASP A 327 -14.10 2.78 -25.74
CA ASP A 327 -14.92 3.50 -24.76
C ASP A 327 -14.04 4.29 -23.80
N GLY A 328 -12.93 3.68 -23.35
CA GLY A 328 -11.90 4.34 -22.55
C GLY A 328 -11.27 5.53 -23.27
N LEU A 329 -10.96 5.38 -24.57
CA LEU A 329 -10.41 6.48 -25.37
C LEU A 329 -11.42 7.64 -25.53
N VAL A 330 -12.68 7.34 -25.85
CA VAL A 330 -13.73 8.36 -25.97
C VAL A 330 -13.91 9.11 -24.66
N LYS A 331 -13.93 8.40 -23.53
CA LYS A 331 -14.02 9.02 -22.20
C LYS A 331 -12.83 9.92 -21.92
N TRP A 332 -11.61 9.48 -22.26
CA TRP A 332 -10.41 10.31 -22.10
C TRP A 332 -10.45 11.56 -22.99
N GLU A 333 -10.92 11.43 -24.24
CA GLU A 333 -11.05 12.55 -25.17
C GLU A 333 -12.00 13.62 -24.62
N GLN A 334 -13.12 13.20 -24.04
CA GLN A 334 -14.10 14.09 -23.41
C GLN A 334 -13.56 14.76 -22.15
N VAL A 335 -12.99 13.98 -21.24
CA VAL A 335 -12.60 14.47 -19.89
C VAL A 335 -11.25 15.18 -19.90
N CYS A 336 -10.25 14.63 -20.61
CA CYS A 336 -8.86 15.06 -20.52
C CYS A 336 -8.38 15.84 -21.74
N ASN A 337 -8.94 15.59 -22.93
CA ASN A 337 -8.53 16.24 -24.18
C ASN A 337 -9.47 17.37 -24.65
N GLY A 338 -10.35 17.85 -23.75
CA GLY A 338 -11.29 18.94 -24.04
C GLY A 338 -12.26 18.63 -25.17
N GLY A 339 -12.69 17.37 -25.29
CA GLY A 339 -13.60 16.90 -26.34
C GLY A 339 -12.96 16.70 -27.72
N ARG A 340 -11.64 16.89 -27.85
CA ARG A 340 -10.93 16.70 -29.12
C ARG A 340 -10.52 15.24 -29.31
N PRO A 341 -10.59 14.70 -30.55
CA PRO A 341 -10.11 13.35 -30.83
C PRO A 341 -8.59 13.26 -30.64
N TRP A 342 -8.13 12.12 -30.13
CA TRP A 342 -6.74 11.79 -29.97
C TRP A 342 -6.05 11.74 -31.34
N PRO A 343 -4.94 12.49 -31.55
CA PRO A 343 -4.26 12.55 -32.84
C PRO A 343 -3.86 11.18 -33.41
N GLY A 344 -3.61 10.19 -32.53
CA GLY A 344 -3.25 8.83 -32.91
C GLY A 344 -4.34 8.03 -33.63
N ARG A 345 -5.61 8.47 -33.59
CA ARG A 345 -6.71 7.81 -34.33
C ARG A 345 -6.45 7.71 -35.82
N ALA A 346 -5.84 8.74 -36.43
CA ALA A 346 -5.57 8.79 -37.86
C ALA A 346 -4.50 7.77 -38.29
N LEU A 347 -3.49 7.54 -37.45
CA LEU A 347 -2.44 6.56 -37.68
C LEU A 347 -2.99 5.13 -37.66
N ARG A 348 -3.91 4.83 -36.73
CA ARG A 348 -4.57 3.52 -36.66
C ARG A 348 -5.49 3.23 -37.84
N ARG A 349 -6.26 4.23 -38.27
CA ARG A 349 -7.12 4.08 -39.47
C ARG A 349 -6.29 3.74 -40.71
N ARG A 350 -5.09 4.34 -40.84
CA ARG A 350 -4.15 4.02 -41.93
C ARG A 350 -3.57 2.62 -41.83
N SER A 351 -3.19 2.17 -40.62
CA SER A 351 -2.65 0.81 -40.42
C SER A 351 -3.69 -0.29 -40.62
N GLN A 352 -4.98 -0.01 -40.45
CA GLN A 352 -6.08 -0.96 -40.73
C GLN A 352 -6.55 -0.95 -42.20
N SER A 353 -6.12 0.03 -42.99
CA SER A 353 -6.50 0.19 -44.40
C SER A 353 -5.47 -0.34 -45.41
N VAL A 354 -4.37 -0.93 -44.94
CA VAL A 354 -3.39 -1.61 -45.79
C VAL A 354 -3.78 -3.10 -45.81
N PRO A 355 -4.09 -3.68 -46.98
CA PRO A 355 -4.53 -5.06 -47.13
C PRO A 355 -3.44 -6.08 -46.80
#